data_AF-A0A820FC52-F1
#
_entry.id   AF-A0A820FC52-F1
#
_cell.length_a   1.000
_cell.length_b   1.000
_cell.length_c   1.000
_cell.angle_alpha   90.00
_cell.angle_beta   90.00
_cell.angle_gamma   90.00
#
_symmetry.space_group_name_H-M   'P 1'
#
loop_
_entity.id
_entity.type
_entity.pdbx_description
1 polymer ?
#
loop_
_entity_poly.entity_id
_entity_poly.type
_entity_poly.pdbx_seq_one_letter_code
_entity_poly.pdbx_strand_id
1 'polypeptide(L)'
;LGKSFVGDVFAKKAGYLEVAKLNDIIVLFPQILQPSLSPQNPNGCFDWWGYGSTNYANKLGPQMIGVKKMIDTVRGINTASVAKK
;
A
#
# COMPACT_ATOMS: atom_id res chain seq x y z
N LEU A 1 8.48 -8.83 -4.55
CA LEU A 1 8.37 -9.69 -3.35
C LEU A 1 7.97 -8.82 -2.17
N GLY A 2 6.80 -9.05 -1.58
CA GLY A 2 6.33 -8.31 -0.41
C GLY A 2 6.89 -8.85 0.92
N LYS A 3 6.41 -8.31 2.03
CA LYS A 3 6.82 -8.71 3.39
C LYS A 3 6.75 -10.23 3.65
N SER A 4 5.83 -10.94 3.02
CA SER A 4 5.70 -12.40 3.16
C SER A 4 6.91 -13.19 2.65
N PHE A 5 7.72 -12.61 1.75
CA PHE A 5 8.87 -13.27 1.13
C PHE A 5 10.20 -12.77 1.67
N VAL A 6 10.31 -11.45 1.93
CA VAL A 6 11.57 -10.81 2.31
C VAL A 6 11.51 -10.12 3.67
N GLY A 7 10.44 -10.33 4.45
CA GLY A 7 10.27 -9.70 5.75
C GLY A 7 10.23 -8.17 5.65
N ASP A 8 10.95 -7.50 6.54
CA ASP A 8 11.05 -6.04 6.57
C ASP A 8 12.29 -5.51 5.82
N VAL A 9 12.98 -6.35 5.05
CA VAL A 9 14.24 -6.00 4.37
C VAL A 9 14.09 -4.77 3.49
N PHE A 10 13.03 -4.69 2.67
CA PHE A 10 12.82 -3.52 1.82
C PHE A 10 12.61 -2.24 2.65
N ALA A 11 11.75 -2.31 3.67
CA ALA A 11 11.48 -1.16 4.53
C ALA A 11 12.75 -0.68 5.28
N LYS A 12 13.60 -1.61 5.71
CA LYS A 12 14.80 -1.31 6.50
C LYS A 12 16.06 -1.02 5.69
N LYS A 13 16.16 -1.51 4.45
CA LYS A 13 17.41 -1.46 3.67
C LYS A 13 17.31 -0.75 2.32
N ALA A 14 16.14 -0.23 1.94
CA ALA A 14 16.00 0.53 0.70
C ALA A 14 16.56 1.96 0.76
N GLY A 15 17.03 2.44 1.93
CA GLY A 15 17.63 3.77 2.09
C GLY A 15 16.63 4.91 2.36
N TYR A 16 15.33 4.62 2.36
CA TYR A 16 14.30 5.65 2.55
C TYR A 16 14.20 6.16 3.99
N LEU A 17 14.46 5.30 4.99
CA LEU A 17 14.28 5.66 6.39
C LEU A 17 15.36 6.65 6.87
N GLU A 18 16.56 6.56 6.32
CA GLU A 18 17.69 7.45 6.59
C GLU A 18 17.39 8.87 6.12
N VAL A 19 16.90 9.01 4.88
CA VAL A 19 16.46 10.30 4.33
C VAL A 19 15.26 10.82 5.12
N ALA A 20 14.30 9.95 5.43
CA ALA A 20 13.09 10.34 6.13
C ALA A 20 13.37 10.89 7.54
N LYS A 21 14.27 10.24 8.28
CA LYS A 21 14.71 10.66 9.62
C LYS A 21 15.37 12.04 9.62
N LEU A 22 16.06 12.40 8.55
CA LEU A 22 16.75 13.69 8.43
C LEU A 22 15.85 14.85 7.99
N ASN A 23 14.63 14.57 7.51
CA ASN A 23 13.76 15.56 6.86
C ASN A 23 12.34 15.62 7.45
N ASP A 24 12.11 15.02 8.62
CA ASP A 24 10.78 14.94 9.26
C ASP A 24 9.69 14.34 8.36
N ILE A 25 10.06 13.34 7.56
CA ILE A 25 9.15 12.65 6.63
C ILE A 25 8.66 11.34 7.25
N ILE A 26 7.37 11.05 7.12
CA ILE A 26 6.81 9.72 7.38
C ILE A 26 6.79 8.93 6.07
N VAL A 27 7.38 7.74 6.07
CA VAL A 27 7.34 6.81 4.91
C VAL A 27 6.40 5.66 5.21
N LEU A 28 5.41 5.47 4.32
CA LEU A 28 4.52 4.31 4.35
C LEU A 28 5.02 3.24 3.38
N PHE A 29 5.00 1.98 3.81
CA PHE A 29 5.32 0.80 2.99
C PHE A 29 4.11 -0.12 2.85
N PRO A 30 3.09 0.21 2.02
CA PRO A 30 1.92 -0.64 1.81
C PRO A 30 2.32 -2.04 1.33
N GLN A 31 1.66 -3.07 1.83
CA GLN A 31 1.97 -4.47 1.51
C GLN A 31 0.78 -5.14 0.83
N ILE A 32 1.06 -5.88 -0.24
CA ILE A 32 0.11 -6.80 -0.84
C ILE A 32 0.27 -8.17 -0.18
N LEU A 33 -0.82 -8.72 0.32
CA LEU A 33 -0.86 -10.12 0.72
C LEU A 33 -0.97 -10.96 -0.55
N GLN A 34 -0.11 -11.96 -0.68
CA GLN A 34 -0.31 -12.99 -1.68
C GLN A 34 -1.56 -13.78 -1.30
N PRO A 35 -2.64 -13.77 -2.10
CA PRO A 35 -3.78 -14.61 -1.83
C PRO A 35 -3.35 -16.06 -2.09
N SER A 36 -3.56 -16.98 -1.15
CA SER A 36 -3.37 -18.42 -1.39
C SER A 36 -4.26 -18.97 -2.52
N LEU A 37 -5.27 -18.19 -2.96
CA LEU A 37 -6.35 -18.60 -3.86
C LEU A 37 -6.38 -17.86 -5.22
N SER A 38 -5.44 -16.95 -5.51
CA SER A 38 -5.42 -16.25 -6.81
C SER A 38 -4.20 -16.70 -7.62
N PRO A 39 -4.34 -17.69 -8.53
CA PRO A 39 -3.26 -18.12 -9.40
C PRO A 39 -2.76 -17.02 -10.35
N GLN A 40 -3.49 -15.91 -10.47
CA GLN A 40 -3.09 -14.78 -11.31
C GLN A 40 -2.02 -13.89 -10.68
N ASN A 41 -1.76 -13.94 -9.36
CA ASN A 41 -0.73 -13.10 -8.72
C ASN A 41 0.19 -13.90 -7.77
N PRO A 42 1.00 -14.85 -8.30
CA PRO A 42 1.85 -15.72 -7.48
C PRO A 42 2.98 -14.97 -6.76
N ASN A 43 3.34 -13.76 -7.21
CA ASN A 43 4.45 -12.99 -6.66
C ASN A 43 4.02 -11.89 -5.67
N GLY A 44 2.72 -11.74 -5.43
CA GLY A 44 2.18 -10.67 -4.58
C GLY A 44 2.48 -9.27 -5.12
N CYS A 45 2.38 -9.09 -6.44
CA CYS A 45 2.53 -7.81 -7.12
C CYS A 45 1.38 -6.86 -6.78
N PHE A 46 1.61 -5.54 -6.90
CA PHE A 46 0.51 -4.58 -7.05
C PHE A 46 -0.25 -4.87 -8.37
N ASP A 47 -1.52 -4.50 -8.42
CA ASP A 47 -2.35 -4.69 -9.61
C ASP A 47 -2.04 -3.63 -10.65
N TRP A 48 -1.18 -3.99 -11.61
CA TRP A 48 -0.76 -3.14 -12.72
C TRP A 48 -1.23 -3.64 -14.10
N TRP A 49 -1.91 -4.79 -14.15
CA TRP A 49 -2.46 -5.35 -15.39
C TRP A 49 -3.96 -5.71 -15.28
N GLY A 50 -4.60 -5.44 -14.14
CA GLY A 50 -6.03 -5.62 -13.93
C GLY A 50 -6.45 -7.01 -13.45
N TYR A 51 -5.62 -7.73 -12.69
CA TYR A 51 -6.03 -9.05 -12.16
C TYR A 51 -7.11 -8.95 -11.06
N GLY A 52 -7.19 -7.83 -10.35
CA GLY A 52 -8.14 -7.63 -9.27
C GLY A 52 -9.33 -6.75 -9.65
N SER A 53 -9.14 -5.81 -10.58
CA SER A 53 -10.20 -4.89 -11.01
C SER A 53 -9.88 -4.25 -12.36
N THR A 54 -10.91 -3.93 -13.15
CA THR A 54 -10.76 -3.07 -14.34
C THR A 54 -10.36 -1.64 -13.99
N ASN A 55 -10.56 -1.21 -12.75
CA ASN A 55 -10.16 0.10 -12.23
C ASN A 55 -8.73 0.15 -11.66
N TYR A 56 -7.90 -0.88 -11.88
CA TYR A 56 -6.56 -1.01 -11.28
C TYR A 56 -5.67 0.23 -11.43
N ALA A 57 -5.74 0.92 -12.57
CA ALA A 57 -4.90 2.08 -12.88
C ALA A 57 -5.50 3.43 -12.45
N ASN A 58 -6.70 3.47 -11.85
CA ASN A 58 -7.36 4.72 -11.49
C ASN A 58 -7.71 4.79 -9.99
N LYS A 59 -8.22 5.96 -9.56
CA LYS A 59 -8.52 6.25 -8.14
C LYS A 59 -9.63 5.37 -7.54
N LEU A 60 -10.39 4.66 -8.37
CA LEU A 60 -11.45 3.74 -7.95
C LEU A 60 -10.93 2.31 -7.76
N GLY A 61 -9.66 2.04 -8.08
CA GLY A 61 -9.04 0.73 -7.89
C GLY A 61 -8.97 0.33 -6.41
N PRO A 62 -9.29 -0.92 -6.04
CA PRO A 62 -9.26 -1.37 -4.64
C PRO A 62 -7.93 -1.14 -3.93
N GLN A 63 -6.80 -1.37 -4.62
CA GLN A 63 -5.46 -1.13 -4.05
C GLN A 63 -5.19 0.36 -3.83
N MET A 64 -5.58 1.22 -4.79
CA MET A 64 -5.45 2.67 -4.67
C MET A 64 -6.31 3.24 -3.55
N ILE A 65 -7.53 2.75 -3.38
CA ILE A 65 -8.40 3.09 -2.25
C ILE A 65 -7.75 2.67 -0.92
N GLY A 66 -7.15 1.47 -0.86
CA GLY A 66 -6.44 0.99 0.32
C GLY A 66 -5.27 1.90 0.71
N VAL A 67 -4.40 2.25 -0.23
CA VAL A 67 -3.28 3.19 0.00
C VAL A 67 -3.80 4.55 0.44
N LYS A 68 -4.87 5.06 -0.19
CA LYS A 68 -5.48 6.35 0.20
C LYS A 68 -5.96 6.35 1.65
N LYS A 69 -6.60 5.27 2.11
CA LYS A 69 -7.04 5.12 3.52
C LYS A 69 -5.86 5.11 4.49
N MET A 70 -4.74 4.48 4.12
CA MET A 70 -3.52 4.50 4.96
C MET A 70 -2.97 5.93 5.08
N ILE A 71 -2.91 6.67 3.97
CA ILE A 71 -2.48 8.07 3.95
C ILE A 71 -3.40 8.93 4.81
N ASP A 72 -4.72 8.81 4.64
CA ASP A 72 -5.71 9.57 5.41
C ASP A 72 -5.58 9.29 6.91
N THR A 73 -5.34 8.03 7.29
CA THR A 73 -5.10 7.64 8.68
C THR A 73 -3.87 8.33 9.27
N VAL A 74 -2.74 8.32 8.56
CA VAL A 74 -1.50 9.01 9.01
C VAL A 74 -1.71 10.51 9.12
N ARG A 75 -2.52 11.10 8.24
CA ARG A 75 -2.84 12.54 8.28
C ARG A 75 -3.84 12.90 9.40
N GLY A 76 -4.34 11.93 10.16
CA GLY A 76 -5.39 12.17 11.15
C GLY A 76 -6.75 12.51 10.52
N ILE A 77 -6.94 12.23 9.23
CA ILE A 77 -8.21 12.41 8.54
C ILE A 77 -9.11 11.25 8.92
N ASN A 78 -9.98 11.48 9.91
CA ASN A 78 -10.92 10.47 10.35
C ASN A 78 -12.10 10.40 9.36
N THR A 79 -12.07 9.46 8.42
CA THR A 79 -13.12 9.31 7.40
C THR A 79 -14.50 8.99 7.98
N ALA A 80 -14.56 8.49 9.21
CA ALA A 80 -15.81 8.31 9.96
C ALA A 80 -16.50 9.64 10.32
N SER A 81 -15.76 10.74 10.39
CA SER A 81 -16.31 12.08 10.67
C SER A 81 -16.76 12.81 9.40
N VAL A 82 -16.26 12.41 8.22
CA VAL A 82 -16.59 13.04 6.93
C VAL A 82 -17.93 12.55 6.37
N ALA A 83 -18.33 11.31 6.69
CA ALA A 83 -19.61 10.73 6.25
C ALA A 83 -20.82 11.16 7.10
N LYS A 84 -20.62 12.02 8.11
CA LYS A 84 -21.66 12.47 9.07
C LYS A 84 -22.16 13.90 8.82
N LYS A 85 -21.85 14.51 7.67
CA LYS A 85 -22.34 15.84 7.31
C LYS A 85 -23.22 15.77 6.07
#